data_AF-A0A354CL84-F1
#
_entry.id   AF-A0A354CL84-F1
#
_cell.length_a   1.000
_cell.length_b   1.000
_cell.length_c   1.000
_cell.angle_alpha   90.00
_cell.angle_beta   90.00
_cell.angle_gamma   90.00
#
_symmetry.space_group_name_H-M   'P 1'
#
loop_
_entity.id
_entity.type
_entity.pdbx_description
1 polymer ?
#
loop_
_entity_poly.entity_id
_entity_poly.type
_entity_poly.pdbx_seq_one_letter_code
_entity_poly.pdbx_strand_id
1 'polypeptide(L)'
;WSFIKKAGTIILLSTILVWFTTYFGFTDEGFRMLAEDEIDMSILAKIGGAVAWIFTPLGWCNWQAAVASITGLVAKENIVGTMGILYGGGDLSPYAALALAFSKLAGFSFLTFNLLCAPCFAAIGAIKREMNSAKWTWTAIGYQCGFAYVVSLCIYNIGMLVTGGGFSFWTIVAFLLVAGFIYLLFRPARKGAQA
;
A
#
# COMPACT_ATOMS: atom_id res chain seq x y z
N TRP A 1 12.60 3.17 -27.90
CA TRP A 1 11.37 3.95 -28.22
C TRP A 1 10.07 3.24 -27.84
N SER A 2 9.88 1.95 -28.17
CA SER A 2 8.66 1.18 -27.82
C SER A 2 8.37 1.09 -26.30
N PHE A 3 9.42 0.99 -25.48
CA PHE A 3 9.30 0.95 -24.01
C PHE A 3 8.74 2.27 -23.42
N ILE A 4 9.25 3.42 -23.89
CA ILE A 4 8.82 4.75 -23.43
C ILE A 4 7.35 5.00 -23.80
N LYS A 5 6.93 4.68 -25.04
CA LYS A 5 5.53 4.82 -25.44
C LYS A 5 4.61 3.92 -24.61
N LYS A 6 4.96 2.64 -24.42
CA LYS A 6 4.09 1.71 -23.66
C LYS A 6 4.05 2.03 -22.16
N ALA A 7 5.19 2.27 -21.52
CA ALA A 7 5.24 2.58 -20.10
C ALA A 7 4.63 3.95 -19.80
N GLY A 8 4.95 4.96 -20.62
CA GLY A 8 4.42 6.32 -20.46
C GLY A 8 2.91 6.39 -20.62
N THR A 9 2.33 5.72 -21.61
CA THR A 9 0.86 5.68 -21.78
C THR A 9 0.16 5.02 -20.60
N ILE A 10 0.73 3.93 -20.03
CA ILE A 10 0.14 3.26 -18.87
C ILE A 10 0.17 4.17 -17.64
N ILE A 11 1.31 4.82 -17.36
CA ILE A 11 1.45 5.73 -16.22
C ILE A 11 0.50 6.91 -16.37
N LEU A 12 0.49 7.57 -17.53
CA LEU A 12 -0.36 8.74 -17.79
C LEU A 12 -1.86 8.40 -17.65
N LEU A 13 -2.31 7.30 -18.25
CA LEU A 13 -3.70 6.86 -18.10
C LEU A 13 -4.05 6.55 -16.65
N SER A 14 -3.13 5.92 -15.92
CA SER A 14 -3.34 5.56 -14.51
C SER A 14 -3.40 6.80 -13.62
N THR A 15 -2.57 7.82 -13.85
CA THR A 15 -2.61 9.09 -13.11
C THR A 15 -3.89 9.87 -13.39
N ILE A 16 -4.35 9.92 -14.66
CA ILE A 16 -5.63 10.54 -15.02
C ILE A 16 -6.80 9.83 -14.32
N LEU A 17 -6.78 8.50 -14.30
CA LEU A 17 -7.82 7.69 -13.67
C LEU A 17 -7.83 7.91 -12.15
N VAL A 18 -6.66 7.89 -11.50
CA VAL A 18 -6.52 8.20 -10.08
C VAL A 18 -7.07 9.59 -9.77
N TRP A 19 -6.63 10.61 -10.51
CA TRP A 19 -7.12 11.99 -10.36
C TRP A 19 -8.63 12.06 -10.50
N PHE A 20 -9.19 11.43 -11.53
CA PHE A 20 -10.64 11.39 -11.74
C PHE A 20 -11.35 10.72 -10.56
N THR A 21 -10.87 9.57 -10.06
CA THR A 21 -11.49 8.90 -8.91
C THR A 21 -11.32 9.65 -7.59
N THR A 22 -10.30 10.50 -7.46
CA THR A 22 -10.11 11.38 -6.29
C THR A 22 -11.10 12.55 -6.31
N TYR A 23 -11.25 13.22 -7.45
CA TYR A 23 -12.06 14.43 -7.56
C TYR A 23 -13.52 14.19 -7.96
N PHE A 24 -13.88 12.98 -8.37
CA PHE A 24 -15.28 12.61 -8.63
C PHE A 24 -15.83 11.64 -7.59
N GLY A 25 -17.03 11.95 -7.11
CA GLY A 25 -17.70 11.23 -6.04
C GLY A 25 -19.21 11.22 -6.22
N PHE A 26 -19.86 10.32 -5.48
CA PHE A 26 -21.32 10.27 -5.41
C PHE A 26 -21.75 10.98 -4.12
N THR A 27 -22.34 12.17 -4.28
CA THR A 27 -22.95 12.95 -3.20
C THR A 27 -24.47 12.76 -3.20
N ASP A 28 -25.16 13.22 -2.15
CA ASP A 28 -26.63 13.11 -2.03
C ASP A 28 -27.39 13.84 -3.17
N GLU A 29 -26.73 14.73 -3.91
CA GLU A 29 -27.28 15.46 -5.07
C GLU A 29 -26.84 14.90 -6.43
N GLY A 30 -26.08 13.80 -6.45
CA GLY A 30 -25.64 13.11 -7.68
C GLY A 30 -24.11 13.02 -7.86
N PHE A 31 -23.68 12.70 -9.08
CA PHE A 31 -22.27 12.59 -9.47
C PHE A 31 -21.73 13.97 -9.84
N ARG A 32 -20.89 14.55 -8.97
CA ARG A 32 -20.28 15.88 -9.17
C ARG A 32 -18.77 15.85 -8.96
N MET A 33 -18.12 16.91 -9.42
CA MET A 33 -16.73 17.19 -9.04
C MET A 33 -16.74 17.70 -7.60
N LEU A 34 -16.02 17.01 -6.72
CA LEU A 34 -15.91 17.32 -5.30
C LEU A 34 -14.89 18.44 -5.08
N ALA A 35 -15.24 19.37 -4.20
CA ALA A 35 -14.29 20.33 -3.65
C ALA A 35 -13.32 19.64 -2.66
N GLU A 36 -12.20 20.29 -2.33
CA GLU A 36 -11.12 19.69 -1.52
C GLU A 36 -11.57 19.23 -0.13
N ASP A 37 -12.60 19.86 0.42
CA ASP A 37 -13.25 19.55 1.69
C ASP A 37 -14.20 18.34 1.62
N GLU A 38 -14.62 17.91 0.42
CA GLU A 38 -15.54 16.79 0.22
C GLU A 38 -14.85 15.51 -0.27
N ILE A 39 -13.52 15.49 -0.41
CA ILE A 39 -12.76 14.34 -0.95
C ILE A 39 -13.03 13.04 -0.17
N ASP A 40 -13.44 13.12 1.11
CA ASP A 40 -13.91 11.98 1.91
C ASP A 40 -15.09 11.22 1.29
N MET A 41 -15.89 11.84 0.41
CA MET A 41 -17.01 11.21 -0.31
C MET A 41 -16.64 10.71 -1.71
N SER A 42 -15.38 10.84 -2.10
CA SER A 42 -14.90 10.38 -3.41
C SER A 42 -15.08 8.87 -3.60
N ILE A 43 -15.14 8.44 -4.86
CA ILE A 43 -15.12 7.01 -5.19
C ILE A 43 -13.89 6.35 -4.57
N LEU A 44 -12.77 7.07 -4.58
CA LEU A 44 -11.50 6.62 -4.02
C LEU A 44 -11.56 6.46 -2.50
N ALA A 45 -12.26 7.34 -1.77
CA ALA A 45 -12.46 7.21 -0.33
C ALA A 45 -13.36 6.01 0.02
N LYS A 46 -14.41 5.72 -0.77
CA LYS A 46 -15.23 4.51 -0.59
C LYS A 46 -14.44 3.22 -0.79
N ILE A 47 -13.62 3.16 -1.85
CA ILE A 47 -12.73 2.03 -2.11
C ILE A 47 -11.65 1.93 -1.02
N GLY A 48 -11.07 3.06 -0.63
CA GLY A 48 -10.08 3.19 0.43
C GLY A 48 -10.59 2.69 1.77
N GLY A 49 -11.80 3.08 2.16
CA GLY A 49 -12.46 2.64 3.39
C GLY A 49 -12.76 1.15 3.40
N ALA A 50 -13.16 0.57 2.26
CA ALA A 50 -13.37 -0.87 2.13
C ALA A 50 -12.06 -1.67 2.31
N VAL A 51 -10.93 -1.12 1.84
CA VAL A 51 -9.60 -1.77 1.95
C VAL A 51 -8.93 -1.44 3.29
N ALA A 52 -9.27 -0.32 3.95
CA ALA A 52 -8.67 0.14 5.20
C ALA A 52 -8.78 -0.89 6.34
N TRP A 53 -9.82 -1.73 6.33
CA TRP A 53 -9.98 -2.80 7.32
C TRP A 53 -8.82 -3.82 7.31
N ILE A 54 -8.22 -4.07 6.15
CA ILE A 54 -7.05 -4.94 6.03
C ILE A 54 -5.82 -4.30 6.68
N PHE A 55 -5.76 -2.97 6.76
CA PHE A 55 -4.64 -2.24 7.36
C PHE A 55 -4.83 -1.92 8.86
N THR A 56 -6.00 -2.25 9.44
CA THR A 56 -6.25 -2.12 10.88
C THR A 56 -5.18 -2.81 11.75
N PRO A 57 -4.76 -4.06 11.51
CA PRO A 57 -3.70 -4.71 12.32
C PRO A 57 -2.29 -4.17 12.06
N LEU A 58 -2.10 -3.37 11.01
CA LEU A 58 -0.83 -2.70 10.74
C LEU A 58 -0.77 -1.31 11.38
N GLY A 59 -1.87 -0.81 11.96
CA GLY A 59 -1.89 0.44 12.72
C GLY A 59 -2.31 1.69 11.99
N TRP A 60 -2.76 1.55 10.74
CA TRP A 60 -3.17 2.64 9.87
C TRP A 60 -4.51 2.27 9.24
N CYS A 61 -5.57 2.50 10.01
CA CYS A 61 -6.97 2.27 9.61
C CYS A 61 -7.56 3.49 8.88
N ASN A 62 -6.71 4.22 8.14
CA ASN A 62 -7.10 5.47 7.47
C ASN A 62 -7.33 5.17 5.98
N TRP A 63 -8.46 5.63 5.45
CA TRP A 63 -8.78 5.48 4.03
C TRP A 63 -7.73 6.18 3.16
N GLN A 64 -7.19 7.32 3.62
CA GLN A 64 -6.12 8.06 2.94
C GLN A 64 -4.86 7.22 2.80
N ALA A 65 -4.51 6.44 3.83
CA ALA A 65 -3.32 5.60 3.85
C ALA A 65 -3.46 4.37 2.93
N ALA A 66 -4.65 3.77 2.92
CA ALA A 66 -4.99 2.68 2.01
C ALA A 66 -4.95 3.17 0.55
N VAL A 67 -5.57 4.31 0.27
CA VAL A 67 -5.59 4.95 -1.05
C VAL A 67 -4.18 5.32 -1.51
N ALA A 68 -3.40 6.00 -0.67
CA ALA A 68 -2.03 6.38 -1.02
C ALA A 68 -1.14 5.16 -1.30
N SER A 69 -1.40 4.02 -0.65
CA SER A 69 -0.68 2.78 -0.94
C SER A 69 -1.11 2.17 -2.28
N ILE A 70 -2.40 2.25 -2.62
CA ILE A 70 -2.93 1.81 -3.92
C ILE A 70 -2.36 2.68 -5.05
N THR A 71 -2.35 4.02 -4.89
CA THR A 71 -1.76 4.92 -5.89
C THR A 71 -0.24 4.75 -5.96
N GLY A 72 0.40 4.35 -4.87
CA GLY A 72 1.80 3.95 -4.81
C GLY A 72 2.17 2.70 -5.60
N LEU A 73 1.22 1.78 -5.80
CA LEU A 73 1.41 0.62 -6.69
C LEU A 73 1.47 1.04 -8.15
N VAL A 74 0.85 2.16 -8.51
CA VAL A 74 0.94 2.76 -9.86
C VAL A 74 2.34 3.29 -10.10
N ALA A 75 2.81 4.16 -9.20
CA ALA A 75 4.13 4.76 -9.20
C ALA A 75 4.53 5.08 -7.76
N LYS A 76 5.72 4.64 -7.32
CA LYS A 76 6.14 4.73 -5.90
C LYS A 76 6.30 6.18 -5.45
N GLU A 77 6.72 7.05 -6.36
CA GLU A 77 6.85 8.49 -6.18
C GLU A 77 5.49 9.20 -6.06
N ASN A 78 4.42 8.61 -6.60
CA ASN A 78 3.09 9.22 -6.57
C ASN A 78 2.44 9.14 -5.18
N ILE A 79 2.98 8.35 -4.26
CA ILE A 79 2.52 8.32 -2.86
C ILE A 79 2.65 9.70 -2.23
N VAL A 80 3.79 10.38 -2.45
CA VAL A 80 4.04 11.71 -1.88
C VAL A 80 3.09 12.74 -2.48
N GLY A 81 2.85 12.67 -3.79
CA GLY A 81 1.87 13.54 -4.47
C GLY A 81 0.44 13.31 -3.98
N THR A 82 0.03 12.04 -3.82
CA THR A 82 -1.30 11.68 -3.32
C THR A 82 -1.48 12.16 -1.88
N MET A 83 -0.49 11.93 -1.01
CA MET A 83 -0.54 12.43 0.38
C MET A 83 -0.55 13.96 0.44
N GLY A 84 0.17 14.63 -0.46
CA GLY A 84 0.15 16.09 -0.57
C GLY A 84 -1.22 16.64 -0.96
N ILE A 85 -1.96 15.96 -1.84
CA ILE A 85 -3.33 16.35 -2.22
C ILE A 85 -4.31 16.04 -1.09
N LEU A 86 -4.22 14.83 -0.50
CA LEU A 86 -5.15 14.38 0.53
C LEU A 86 -5.00 15.11 1.89
N TYR A 87 -3.79 15.56 2.23
CA TYR A 87 -3.50 16.26 3.49
C TYR A 87 -3.16 17.75 3.30
N GLY A 88 -3.20 18.27 2.07
CA GLY A 88 -2.80 19.64 1.74
C GLY A 88 -3.92 20.66 1.57
N GLY A 89 -5.19 20.23 1.66
CA GLY A 89 -6.36 21.12 1.49
C GLY A 89 -6.71 21.98 2.71
N GLY A 90 -5.83 22.10 3.72
CA GLY A 90 -6.08 22.87 4.95
C GLY A 90 -5.06 23.98 5.20
N ASP A 91 -5.30 24.80 6.22
CA ASP A 91 -4.41 25.92 6.62
C ASP A 91 -3.02 25.48 7.14
N LEU A 92 -2.82 24.18 7.34
CA LEU A 92 -1.57 23.58 7.83
C LEU A 92 -0.74 23.02 6.68
N SER A 93 0.59 23.08 6.80
CA SER A 93 1.45 22.39 5.84
C SER A 93 1.12 20.88 5.79
N PRO A 94 1.18 20.23 4.60
CA PRO A 94 0.85 18.81 4.44
C PRO A 94 1.65 17.89 5.39
N TYR A 95 2.89 18.27 5.70
CA TYR A 95 3.76 17.53 6.61
C TYR A 95 3.28 17.57 8.07
N ALA A 96 2.71 18.71 8.50
CA ALA A 96 2.16 18.86 9.84
C ALA A 96 0.85 18.09 10.00
N ALA A 97 -0.03 18.14 8.99
CA ALA A 97 -1.26 17.36 8.96
C ALA A 97 -0.98 15.85 8.97
N LEU A 98 0.03 15.40 8.21
CA LEU A 98 0.45 14.01 8.19
C LEU A 98 1.01 13.53 9.54
N ALA A 99 1.77 14.39 10.23
CA ALA A 99 2.32 14.10 11.56
C ALA A 99 1.24 13.97 12.64
N LEU A 100 0.08 14.61 12.46
CA LEU A 100 -1.09 14.45 13.33
C LEU A 100 -1.89 13.18 12.99
N ALA A 101 -1.97 12.82 11.70
CA ALA A 101 -2.75 11.69 11.23
C ALA A 101 -2.07 10.32 11.46
N PHE A 102 -0.74 10.28 11.55
CA PHE A 102 0.02 9.04 11.75
C PHE A 102 0.83 9.05 13.05
N SER A 103 0.69 7.99 13.85
CA SER A 103 1.66 7.70 14.92
C SER A 103 3.01 7.33 14.32
N LYS A 104 4.11 7.57 15.06
CA LYS A 104 5.48 7.22 14.60
C LYS A 104 5.59 5.75 14.17
N LEU A 105 4.98 4.83 14.93
CA LEU A 105 4.92 3.40 14.61
C LEU A 105 4.12 3.12 13.34
N ALA A 106 2.94 3.71 13.20
CA ALA A 106 2.09 3.55 12.01
C ALA A 106 2.80 4.07 10.75
N GLY A 107 3.55 5.17 10.87
CA GLY A 107 4.39 5.71 9.81
C GLY A 107 5.49 4.74 9.37
N PHE A 108 6.19 4.09 10.31
CA PHE A 108 7.21 3.09 9.97
C PHE A 108 6.62 1.86 9.28
N SER A 109 5.47 1.36 9.73
CA SER A 109 4.79 0.26 9.05
C SER A 109 4.27 0.66 7.67
N PHE A 110 3.73 1.87 7.52
CA PHE A 110 3.28 2.42 6.24
C PHE A 110 4.42 2.48 5.22
N LEU A 111 5.56 3.02 5.66
CA LEU A 111 6.72 3.20 4.80
C LEU A 111 7.35 1.86 4.43
N THR A 112 7.44 0.93 5.39
CA THR A 112 7.95 -0.42 5.12
C THR A 112 7.04 -1.17 4.15
N PHE A 113 5.73 -1.12 4.34
CA PHE A 113 4.78 -1.76 3.41
C PHE A 113 4.94 -1.21 2.01
N ASN A 114 4.98 0.12 1.86
CA ASN A 114 5.08 0.75 0.56
C ASN A 114 6.45 0.58 -0.12
N LEU A 115 7.53 0.35 0.64
CA LEU A 115 8.83 0.00 0.05
C LEU A 115 8.87 -1.46 -0.44
N LEU A 116 8.27 -2.38 0.31
CA LEU A 116 8.36 -3.82 0.03
C LEU A 116 7.25 -4.33 -0.88
N CYS A 117 6.07 -3.70 -0.91
CA CYS A 117 4.92 -4.16 -1.68
C CYS A 117 5.18 -4.08 -3.19
N ALA A 118 4.31 -4.73 -3.96
CA ALA A 118 4.47 -5.04 -5.37
C ALA A 118 5.15 -3.95 -6.22
N PRO A 119 5.98 -4.38 -7.20
CA PRO A 119 6.67 -3.46 -8.07
C PRO A 119 5.66 -2.73 -8.96
N CYS A 120 6.03 -1.54 -9.46
CA CYS A 120 5.12 -0.73 -10.26
C CYS A 120 4.63 -1.48 -11.53
N PHE A 121 3.52 -1.02 -12.13
CA PHE A 121 2.91 -1.67 -13.31
C PHE A 121 3.89 -1.89 -14.47
N ALA A 122 4.89 -1.02 -14.61
CA ALA A 122 5.94 -1.17 -15.61
C ALA A 122 6.78 -2.44 -15.38
N ALA A 123 7.18 -2.70 -14.13
CA ALA A 123 7.94 -3.88 -13.76
C ALA A 123 7.06 -5.15 -13.80
N ILE A 124 5.79 -5.07 -13.38
CA ILE A 124 4.83 -6.18 -13.54
C ILE A 124 4.67 -6.56 -15.02
N GLY A 125 4.57 -5.55 -15.90
CA GLY A 125 4.48 -5.75 -17.34
C GLY A 125 5.71 -6.42 -17.95
N ALA A 126 6.91 -6.12 -17.42
CA ALA A 126 8.14 -6.82 -17.80
C ALA A 126 8.13 -8.28 -17.31
N ILE A 127 7.81 -8.52 -16.04
CA ILE A 127 7.73 -9.87 -15.45
C ILE A 127 6.75 -10.76 -16.22
N LYS A 128 5.58 -10.22 -16.59
CA LYS A 128 4.58 -10.95 -17.37
C LYS A 128 5.11 -11.39 -18.74
N ARG A 129 5.95 -10.55 -19.38
CA ARG A 129 6.57 -10.88 -20.66
C ARG A 129 7.65 -11.95 -20.53
N GLU A 130 8.44 -11.91 -19.46
CA GLU A 130 9.52 -12.89 -19.21
C GLU A 130 8.99 -14.26 -18.75
N MET A 131 7.96 -14.27 -17.90
CA MET A 131 7.43 -15.52 -17.34
C MET A 131 6.37 -16.20 -18.22
N ASN A 132 5.91 -15.52 -19.28
CA ASN A 132 4.91 -16.00 -20.26
C ASN A 132 3.65 -16.66 -19.62
N SER A 133 3.34 -16.30 -18.37
CA SER A 133 2.22 -16.86 -17.61
C SER A 133 1.70 -15.84 -16.61
N ALA A 134 0.45 -15.44 -16.80
CA ALA A 134 -0.24 -14.50 -15.91
C ALA A 134 -0.46 -15.08 -14.52
N LYS A 135 -0.68 -16.41 -14.41
CA LYS A 135 -0.86 -17.09 -13.11
C LYS A 135 0.39 -16.93 -12.25
N TRP A 136 1.56 -17.22 -12.82
CA TRP A 136 2.82 -17.11 -12.10
C TRP A 136 3.20 -15.66 -11.76
N THR A 137 2.86 -14.70 -12.61
CA THR A 137 3.07 -13.27 -12.33
C THR A 137 2.23 -12.83 -11.12
N TRP A 138 0.95 -13.20 -11.08
CA TRP A 138 0.08 -12.89 -9.94
C TRP A 138 0.49 -13.60 -8.65
N THR A 139 0.97 -14.85 -8.73
CA THR A 139 1.54 -15.55 -7.56
C THR A 139 2.77 -14.83 -7.02
N ALA A 140 3.68 -14.35 -7.88
CA ALA A 140 4.86 -13.60 -7.45
C ALA A 140 4.50 -12.26 -6.78
N ILE A 141 3.55 -11.53 -7.37
CA ILE A 141 3.02 -10.27 -6.81
C ILE A 141 2.35 -10.54 -5.45
N GLY A 142 1.49 -11.56 -5.38
CA GLY A 142 0.80 -11.95 -4.15
C GLY A 142 1.78 -12.36 -3.06
N TYR A 143 2.84 -13.10 -3.41
CA TYR A 143 3.90 -13.47 -2.48
C TYR A 143 4.66 -12.24 -1.94
N GLN A 144 5.01 -11.29 -2.82
CA GLN A 144 5.72 -10.08 -2.42
C GLN A 144 4.85 -9.14 -1.57
N CYS A 145 3.58 -8.96 -1.94
CA CYS A 145 2.62 -8.19 -1.13
C CYS A 145 2.34 -8.86 0.22
N GLY A 146 2.21 -10.19 0.24
CA GLY A 146 2.05 -10.96 1.47
C GLY A 146 3.27 -10.82 2.37
N PHE A 147 4.47 -10.92 1.81
CA PHE A 147 5.72 -10.70 2.54
C PHE A 147 5.79 -9.28 3.13
N ALA A 148 5.53 -8.26 2.31
CA ALA A 148 5.52 -6.86 2.75
C ALA A 148 4.51 -6.61 3.88
N TYR A 149 3.32 -7.22 3.78
CA TYR A 149 2.27 -7.15 4.78
C TYR A 149 2.72 -7.76 6.10
N VAL A 150 3.32 -8.96 6.07
CA VAL A 150 3.82 -9.63 7.28
C VAL A 150 4.92 -8.82 7.95
N VAL A 151 5.92 -8.35 7.20
CA VAL A 151 7.01 -7.53 7.75
C VAL A 151 6.46 -6.26 8.41
N SER A 152 5.51 -5.59 7.76
CA SER A 152 4.90 -4.36 8.29
C SER A 152 4.07 -4.62 9.54
N LEU A 153 3.35 -5.75 9.59
CA LEU A 153 2.59 -6.20 10.75
C LEU A 153 3.52 -6.51 11.93
N CYS A 154 4.68 -7.13 11.67
CA CYS A 154 5.68 -7.40 12.70
C CYS A 154 6.26 -6.11 13.28
N ILE A 155 6.61 -5.13 12.43
CA ILE A 155 7.13 -3.83 12.89
C ILE A 155 6.11 -3.12 13.77
N TYR A 156 4.84 -3.08 13.35
CA TYR A 156 3.80 -2.40 14.12
C TYR A 156 3.53 -3.08 15.47
N ASN A 157 3.35 -4.40 15.49
CA ASN A 157 3.00 -5.14 16.71
C ASN A 157 4.18 -5.28 17.68
N ILE A 158 5.41 -5.47 17.18
CA ILE A 158 6.62 -5.47 18.03
C ILE A 158 6.91 -4.06 18.53
N GLY A 159 6.78 -3.05 17.67
CA GLY A 159 6.88 -1.66 18.08
C GLY A 159 5.91 -1.33 19.20
N MET A 160 4.63 -1.74 19.05
CA MET A 160 3.58 -1.48 20.02
C MET A 160 3.92 -2.11 21.39
N LEU A 161 4.40 -3.35 21.40
CA LEU A 161 4.88 -4.03 22.62
C LEU A 161 6.02 -3.27 23.31
N VAL A 162 7.01 -2.80 22.55
CA VAL A 162 8.16 -2.05 23.11
C VAL A 162 7.73 -0.69 23.67
N THR A 163 6.71 -0.06 23.07
CA THR A 163 6.14 1.21 23.55
C THR A 163 5.11 1.06 24.68
N GLY A 164 4.86 -0.16 25.19
CA GLY A 164 3.95 -0.40 26.32
C GLY A 164 2.46 -0.49 25.97
N GLY A 165 2.11 -0.53 24.67
CA GLY A 165 0.75 -0.81 24.21
C GLY A 165 0.46 -2.31 24.34
N GLY A 166 -0.60 -2.66 25.06
CA GLY A 166 -0.88 -4.02 25.55
C GLY A 166 -0.81 -5.17 24.53
N PHE A 167 -0.69 -6.39 25.07
CA PHE A 167 -0.66 -7.64 24.32
C PHE A 167 -1.94 -7.81 23.49
N SER A 168 -1.83 -7.88 22.16
CA SER A 168 -2.97 -8.14 21.27
C SER A 168 -2.84 -9.51 20.61
N PHE A 169 -3.97 -10.09 20.18
CA PHE A 169 -3.99 -11.37 19.45
C PHE A 169 -3.08 -11.35 18.20
N TRP A 170 -3.00 -10.19 17.53
CA TRP A 170 -2.14 -9.95 16.38
C TRP A 170 -0.64 -10.04 16.68
N THR A 171 -0.26 -9.84 17.93
CA THR A 171 1.13 -9.98 18.39
C THR A 171 1.56 -11.45 18.40
N ILE A 172 0.66 -12.37 18.78
CA ILE A 172 0.91 -13.82 18.74
C ILE A 172 1.03 -14.29 17.29
N VAL A 173 0.16 -13.80 16.41
CA VAL A 173 0.23 -14.08 14.96
C VAL A 173 1.52 -13.53 14.36
N ALA A 174 1.95 -12.32 14.76
CA ALA A 174 3.22 -11.73 14.34
C ALA A 174 4.41 -12.61 14.76
N PHE A 175 4.46 -13.05 16.02
CA PHE A 175 5.53 -13.93 16.50
C PHE A 175 5.56 -15.28 15.80
N LEU A 176 4.41 -15.90 15.52
CA LEU A 176 4.33 -17.14 14.75
C LEU A 176 4.80 -16.97 13.30
N LEU A 177 4.46 -15.85 12.67
CA LEU A 177 4.91 -15.53 11.32
C LEU A 177 6.41 -15.23 11.27
N VAL A 178 6.95 -14.50 12.25
CA VAL A 178 8.40 -14.29 12.40
C VAL A 178 9.12 -15.61 12.63
N ALA A 179 8.59 -16.48 13.51
CA ALA A 179 9.14 -17.81 13.74
C ALA A 179 9.10 -18.66 12.46
N GLY A 180 8.03 -18.55 11.66
CA GLY A 180 7.92 -19.17 10.34
C GLY A 180 8.94 -18.63 9.33
N PHE A 181 9.19 -17.32 9.31
CA PHE A 181 10.21 -16.69 8.46
C PHE A 181 11.63 -17.08 8.87
N ILE A 182 11.93 -17.08 10.17
CA ILE A 182 13.20 -17.55 10.71
C ILE A 182 13.37 -19.04 10.40
N TYR A 183 12.35 -19.86 10.61
CA TYR A 183 12.39 -21.28 10.25
C TYR A 183 12.63 -21.47 8.76
N LEU A 184 12.00 -20.71 7.87
CA LEU A 184 12.23 -20.78 6.43
C LEU A 184 13.64 -20.30 6.03
N LEU A 185 14.19 -19.30 6.73
CA LEU A 185 15.55 -18.80 6.51
C LEU A 185 16.61 -19.82 6.95
N PHE A 186 16.38 -20.48 8.09
CA PHE A 186 17.27 -21.51 8.64
C PHE A 186 16.94 -22.91 8.15
N ARG A 187 15.84 -23.09 7.41
CA ARG A 187 15.51 -24.38 6.80
C ARG A 187 16.63 -24.66 5.81
N PRO A 188 17.44 -25.71 6.03
CA PRO A 188 18.47 -26.09 5.08
C PRO A 188 17.78 -26.35 3.75
N ALA A 189 18.21 -25.62 2.71
CA ALA A 189 17.72 -25.83 1.35
C ALA A 189 17.73 -27.33 1.08
N ARG A 190 16.57 -27.92 0.80
CA ARG A 190 16.51 -29.33 0.42
C ARG A 190 17.40 -29.47 -0.81
N LYS A 191 18.57 -30.11 -0.64
CA LYS A 191 19.35 -30.68 -1.72
C LYS A 191 18.44 -31.64 -2.48
N GLY A 192 17.84 -31.18 -3.57
CA GLY A 192 16.81 -31.95 -4.26
C GLY A 192 16.15 -31.22 -5.43
N ALA A 193 16.96 -30.59 -6.28
CA ALA A 193 16.62 -30.29 -7.67
C ALA A 193 17.91 -29.87 -8.44
N GLN A 194 18.91 -30.73 -8.41
CA GLN A 194 19.92 -30.81 -9.48
C GLN A 194 19.70 -32.16 -10.16
N ALA A 195 18.95 -32.15 -11.25
CA ALA A 195 18.98 -33.11 -12.36
C ALA A 195 18.07 -32.57 -13.45
#